data_AF-A0A7C1RMS4-F1
#
_entry.id   AF-A0A7C1RMS4-F1
#
_cell.length_a   1.000
_cell.length_b   1.000
_cell.length_c   1.000
_cell.angle_alpha   90.00
_cell.angle_beta   90.00
_cell.angle_gamma   90.00
#
_symmetry.space_group_name_H-M   'P 1'
#
loop_
_entity.id
_entity.type
_entity.pdbx_description
1 polymer ?
#
loop_
_entity_poly.entity_id
_entity_poly.type
_entity_poly.pdbx_seq_one_letter_code
_entity_poly.pdbx_strand_id
1 'polypeptide(L)' 'MTEEEQNLNEETSEMEEEKEVEVFEFSLDEEEIDELIVKLVELKHTKKSFDFEVDDENDLLVSYEYGEDEEAEGKEDGE' A
#
# COMPACT_ATOMS: atom_id res chain seq x y z
N MET A 1 -57.83 7.29 12.03
CA MET A 1 -57.26 7.24 10.68
C MET A 1 -55.95 7.99 10.78
N THR A 2 -54.86 7.24 10.68
CA THR A 2 -53.47 7.68 10.83
C THR A 2 -52.94 7.99 9.44
N GLU A 3 -52.52 9.22 9.21
CA GLU A 3 -51.76 9.66 8.04
C GLU A 3 -50.51 10.33 8.64
N GLU A 4 -49.40 9.61 8.81
CA GLU A 4 -48.37 9.28 7.80
C GLU A 4 -47.68 10.54 7.24
N GLU A 5 -46.71 11.06 7.98
CA GLU A 5 -45.54 11.72 7.40
C GLU A 5 -44.31 11.11 8.06
N GLN A 6 -43.87 9.97 7.52
CA GLN A 6 -42.59 9.37 7.87
C GLN A 6 -41.50 10.13 7.10
N ASN A 7 -40.71 10.86 7.89
CA ASN A 7 -39.52 11.58 7.47
C ASN A 7 -38.47 10.56 6.98
N LEU A 8 -38.35 10.37 5.66
CA LEU A 8 -37.25 9.62 5.05
C LEU A 8 -35.96 10.46 5.20
N ASN A 9 -35.30 10.32 6.33
CA ASN A 9 -33.88 10.61 6.42
C ASN A 9 -33.17 9.37 5.86
N GLU A 10 -32.87 9.38 4.57
CA GLU A 10 -31.93 8.46 3.92
C GLU A 10 -30.56 8.68 4.54
N GLU A 11 -30.35 8.05 5.70
CA GLU A 11 -29.03 7.82 6.26
C GLU A 11 -28.34 6.84 5.29
N THR A 12 -27.58 7.42 4.38
CA THR A 12 -26.64 6.72 3.50
C THR A 12 -25.64 6.07 4.43
N SER A 13 -25.93 4.83 4.80
CA SER A 13 -25.02 3.96 5.52
C SER A 13 -23.88 3.64 4.57
N GLU A 14 -22.86 4.50 4.60
CA GLU A 14 -21.53 4.19 4.09
C GLU A 14 -21.05 2.97 4.89
N MET A 15 -21.35 1.78 4.38
CA MET A 15 -20.61 0.57 4.75
C MET A 15 -19.17 0.79 4.29
N GLU A 16 -18.35 1.36 5.17
CA GLU A 16 -16.92 1.12 5.12
C GLU A 16 -16.74 -0.40 5.22
N GLU A 17 -16.45 -1.05 4.09
CA GLU A 17 -15.91 -2.41 4.10
C GLU A 17 -14.61 -2.34 4.91
N GLU A 18 -14.68 -2.71 6.18
CA GLU A 18 -13.50 -2.94 7.03
C GLU A 18 -12.68 -4.03 6.35
N LYS A 19 -11.69 -3.63 5.54
CA LYS A 19 -10.70 -4.57 4.99
C LYS A 19 -10.00 -5.18 6.19
N GLU A 20 -10.30 -6.44 6.48
CA GLU A 20 -9.52 -7.25 7.40
C GLU A 20 -8.09 -7.34 6.85
N VAL A 21 -7.19 -6.53 7.42
CA VAL A 21 -5.76 -6.59 7.09
C VAL A 21 -5.13 -7.66 7.98
N GLU A 22 -4.59 -8.71 7.36
CA GLU A 22 -3.77 -9.68 8.05
C GLU A 22 -2.44 -9.02 8.45
N VAL A 23 -2.19 -8.93 9.75
CA VAL A 23 -0.96 -8.35 10.30
C VAL A 23 0.03 -9.48 10.55
N PHE A 24 1.17 -9.43 9.85
CA PHE A 24 2.31 -10.32 10.09
C PHE A 24 3.33 -9.62 11.00
N GLU A 25 3.82 -10.33 12.02
CA GLU A 25 4.84 -9.84 12.95
C GLU A 25 6.14 -10.61 12.72
N PHE A 26 7.23 -9.89 12.48
CA PHE A 26 8.59 -10.41 12.31
C PHE A 26 9.56 -9.58 13.15
N SER A 27 10.67 -10.19 13.56
CA SER A 27 11.73 -9.53 14.34
C SER A 27 12.99 -9.48 13.50
N LEU A 28 13.63 -8.32 13.45
CA LEU A 28 14.90 -8.11 12.74
C LEU A 28 15.99 -7.69 13.71
N ASP A 29 17.20 -8.14 13.47
CA ASP A 29 18.40 -7.67 14.14
C ASP A 29 18.99 -6.40 13.50
N GLU A 30 20.08 -5.89 14.07
CA GLU A 30 20.71 -4.64 13.60
C GLU A 30 21.26 -4.76 12.16
N GLU A 31 21.81 -5.92 11.80
CA GLU A 31 22.40 -6.14 10.47
C GLU A 31 21.29 -6.24 9.40
N GLU A 32 20.21 -6.95 9.72
CA GLU A 32 19.03 -7.10 8.86
C GLU A 32 18.31 -5.77 8.63
N ILE A 33 18.22 -4.92 9.67
CA ILE A 33 17.66 -3.58 9.56
C ILE A 33 18.50 -2.71 8.60
N ASP A 34 19.82 -2.75 8.73
CA ASP A 34 20.72 -1.99 7.86
C ASP A 34 20.61 -2.45 6.40
N GLU A 35 20.50 -3.76 6.16
CA GLU A 35 20.26 -4.31 4.81
C GLU A 35 18.93 -3.82 4.22
N LEU A 36 17.85 -3.88 5.01
CA LEU A 36 16.53 -3.42 4.56
C LEU A 36 16.58 -1.93 4.19
N ILE A 37 17.26 -1.09 4.99
CA ILE A 37 17.42 0.33 4.70
C ILE A 37 18.14 0.53 3.36
N VAL A 38 19.21 -0.21 3.09
CA VAL A 38 19.94 -0.12 1.82
C VAL A 38 19.02 -0.47 0.63
N LYS A 39 18.29 -1.58 0.72
CA LYS A 39 17.36 -2.01 -0.34
C LYS A 39 16.24 -0.99 -0.57
N LEU A 40 15.70 -0.38 0.49
CA LEU A 40 14.69 0.68 0.37
C LEU A 40 15.23 1.95 -0.30
N VAL A 41 16.49 2.31 -0.03
CA VAL A 41 17.17 3.42 -0.74
C VAL A 41 17.32 3.09 -2.22
N GLU A 42 17.76 1.88 -2.55
CA GLU A 42 17.86 1.43 -3.95
C GLU A 42 16.50 1.42 -4.65
N LEU A 43 15.44 0.95 -3.99
CA LEU A 43 14.06 1.00 -4.50
C LEU A 43 13.65 2.44 -4.80
N LYS A 44 13.92 3.39 -3.91
CA LYS A 44 13.60 4.81 -4.12
C LYS A 44 14.26 5.39 -5.37
N HIS A 45 15.50 4.99 -5.66
CA HIS A 45 16.28 5.50 -6.79
C HIS A 45 16.00 4.78 -8.10
N THR A 46 15.90 3.46 -8.06
CA THR A 46 15.80 2.61 -9.26
C THR A 46 14.37 2.25 -9.61
N LYS A 47 13.44 2.38 -8.65
CA LYS A 47 12.04 1.94 -8.75
C LYS A 47 11.88 0.45 -9.06
N LYS A 48 12.93 -0.34 -8.84
CA LYS A 48 12.90 -1.80 -9.02
C LYS A 48 12.49 -2.47 -7.72
N SER A 49 11.49 -3.34 -7.80
CA SER A 49 11.08 -4.18 -6.68
C SER A 49 12.21 -5.10 -6.22
N PHE A 50 12.18 -5.46 -4.93
CA PHE A 50 13.12 -6.41 -4.35
C PHE A 50 12.40 -7.36 -3.39
N ASP A 51 12.97 -8.55 -3.23
CA ASP A 51 12.65 -9.51 -2.19
C ASP A 51 13.51 -9.29 -0.93
N PHE A 52 12.88 -9.47 0.22
CA PHE A 52 13.52 -9.41 1.52
C PHE A 52 13.11 -10.62 2.34
N GLU A 53 14.03 -11.56 2.50
CA GLU A 53 13.89 -12.73 3.36
C GLU A 53 13.79 -12.25 4.81
N VAL A 54 12.64 -12.50 5.45
CA VAL A 54 12.41 -12.14 6.86
C VAL A 54 12.67 -13.32 7.80
N ASP A 55 12.46 -14.54 7.31
CA ASP A 55 12.80 -15.79 7.99
C ASP A 55 12.98 -16.92 6.97
N ASP A 56 13.27 -18.14 7.44
CA ASP A 56 13.50 -19.31 6.60
C ASP A 56 12.28 -19.73 5.73
N GLU A 57 11.08 -19.21 6.02
CA GLU A 57 9.82 -19.61 5.42
C GLU A 57 9.13 -18.50 4.62
N ASN A 58 9.48 -17.23 4.86
CA ASN A 58 8.74 -16.06 4.40
C ASN A 58 9.64 -14.99 3.75
N ASP A 59 9.18 -14.46 2.61
CA ASP A 59 9.78 -13.33 1.91
C ASP A 59 8.79 -12.16 1.81
N LEU A 60 9.28 -10.93 2.06
CA LEU A 60 8.58 -9.69 1.79
C LEU A 60 8.93 -9.18 0.38
N LEU A 61 7.93 -9.08 -0.50
CA LEU A 61 8.06 -8.41 -1.79
C LEU A 61 7.73 -6.92 -1.64
N VAL A 62 8.72 -6.06 -1.87
CA VAL A 62 8.55 -4.61 -1.76
C VAL A 62 8.65 -3.96 -3.14
N SER A 63 7.66 -3.16 -3.50
CA SER A 63 7.60 -2.44 -4.79
C SER A 63 7.31 -0.95 -4.58
N TYR A 64 7.79 -0.12 -5.50
CA TYR A 64 7.49 1.30 -5.51
C TYR A 64 6.16 1.51 -6.22
N GLU A 65 5.19 2.07 -5.52
CA GLU A 65 3.94 2.54 -6.11
C GLU A 65 4.10 4.03 -6.46
N TYR A 66 3.94 4.36 -7.74
CA TYR A 66 3.88 5.76 -8.16
C TYR A 66 2.57 6.33 -7.63
N GLY A 67 2.66 7.30 -6.70
CA GLY A 67 1.49 8.08 -6.31
C GLY A 67 0.94 8.82 -7.53
N GLU A 68 -0.36 9.07 -7.57
CA GLU A 68 -1.08 9.80 -8.64
C GLU A 68 -0.52 11.22 -8.92
N ASP A 69 0.45 11.72 -8.14
CA ASP A 69 1.13 13.00 -8.31
C ASP A 69 2.40 12.95 -9.20
N GLU A 70 2.86 11.77 -9.68
CA GLU A 70 4.02 11.65 -10.58
C GLU A 70 3.65 11.45 -12.07
N GLU A 71 2.43 11.80 -12.49
CA GLU A 71 2.12 11.96 -13.92
C GLU A 71 2.60 13.32 -14.46
N ALA A 72 3.86 13.35 -14.87
CA ALA A 72 4.33 13.99 -16.11
C ALA A 72 5.83 14.28 -15.99
N GLU A 73 6.65 13.55 -16.73
CA GLU A 73 7.56 14.10 -17.75
C GLU A 73 8.27 12.91 -18.41
N GLY A 74 7.74 12.49 -19.55
CA GLY A 74 8.32 11.39 -20.32
C GLY A 74 7.61 11.10 -21.64
N LYS A 75 7.08 12.14 -22.30
CA LYS A 75 6.91 12.08 -23.75
C LYS A 75 8.29 12.27 -24.36
N GLU A 76 8.87 11.22 -24.93
CA GLU A 76 9.75 11.38 -26.09
C GLU A 76 9.17 10.54 -27.23
N ASP A 77 8.50 11.24 -28.14
CA ASP A 77 8.38 10.87 -29.54
C ASP A 77 9.78 10.55 -30.11
N GLY A 78 9.92 9.47 -30.87
CA GLY A 78 11.22 9.06 -31.41
C GLY A 78 11.13 8.08 -32.58
N GLU A 79 10.60 8.59 -33.71
CA GLU A 79 10.69 8.13 -35.12
C GLU A 79 10.04 6.80 -35.58
#